data_AF-A0A973HKG1-F1
#
_entry.id   AF-A0A973HKG1-F1
#
_cell.length_a   1.000
_cell.length_b   1.000
_cell.length_c   1.000
_cell.angle_alpha   90.00
_cell.angle_beta   90.00
_cell.angle_gamma   90.00
#
_symmetry.space_group_name_H-M   'P 1'
#
loop_
_entity.id
_entity.type
_entity.pdbx_description
1 polymer ?
#
loop_
_entity_poly.entity_id
_entity_poly.type
_entity_poly.pdbx_seq_one_letter_code
_entity_poly.pdbx_strand_id
1 'polypeptide(L)'
;MSEAMPIADFVLQDQHGQTFTQADLLGKWHIVAAGYTHCADICPMTLLALSQFQRYLAQSEFEDDVDIIFYTVDPRRDTAQVLTDYLAFFAPEIIGLRQIEGLTYSGFVNSLNIIAIYEYAATNDNYSVSHSVAFMVINPEGQLQAILEPETNHFGEVTLSSKFLFEDFKQIRQYYDDAKGR
;
A
#
# COMPACT_ATOMS: atom_id res chain seq x y z
N MET A 1 -9.09 5.61 -17.68
CA MET A 1 -7.90 5.61 -16.81
C MET A 1 -7.07 6.83 -17.16
N SER A 2 -6.52 7.54 -16.17
CA SER A 2 -5.65 8.70 -16.39
C SER A 2 -4.25 8.25 -16.78
N GLU A 3 -3.46 9.19 -17.31
CA GLU A 3 -2.03 8.97 -17.58
C GLU A 3 -1.27 8.62 -16.29
N ALA A 4 -0.24 7.78 -16.41
CA ALA A 4 0.58 7.37 -15.27
C ALA A 4 1.36 8.59 -14.72
N MET A 5 1.42 8.72 -13.41
CA MET A 5 2.03 9.87 -12.73
C MET A 5 3.38 9.50 -12.12
N PRO A 6 4.43 10.32 -12.29
CA PRO A 6 5.73 10.04 -11.69
C PRO A 6 5.67 10.15 -10.16
N ILE A 7 6.46 9.31 -9.50
CA ILE A 7 6.66 9.38 -8.05
C ILE A 7 7.86 10.29 -7.77
N ALA A 8 7.63 11.34 -6.97
CA ALA A 8 8.68 12.28 -6.58
C ALA A 8 9.67 11.63 -5.60
N ASP A 9 10.87 12.22 -5.50
CA ASP A 9 11.94 11.60 -4.74
C ASP A 9 11.60 11.34 -3.26
N PHE A 10 11.97 10.15 -2.78
CA PHE A 10 11.76 9.76 -1.40
C PHE A 10 12.85 8.83 -0.88
N VAL A 11 12.96 8.73 0.44
CA VAL A 11 13.77 7.74 1.14
C VAL A 11 12.97 7.24 2.32
N LEU A 12 12.70 5.94 2.32
CA LEU A 12 11.97 5.21 3.36
C LEU A 12 12.84 4.08 3.91
N GLN A 13 12.35 3.41 4.95
CA GLN A 13 12.92 2.18 5.47
C GLN A 13 11.92 1.05 5.39
N ASP A 14 12.36 -0.15 5.05
CA ASP A 14 11.56 -1.35 5.25
C ASP A 14 11.56 -1.81 6.72
N GLN A 15 10.76 -2.84 7.01
CA GLN A 15 10.64 -3.43 8.35
C GLN A 15 11.93 -4.13 8.83
N HIS A 16 12.88 -4.39 7.93
CA HIS A 16 14.17 -5.02 8.21
C HIS A 16 15.31 -4.00 8.34
N GLY A 17 15.01 -2.71 8.20
CA GLY A 17 15.98 -1.64 8.33
C GLY A 17 16.68 -1.25 7.02
N GLN A 18 16.31 -1.86 5.89
CA GLN A 18 16.89 -1.55 4.58
C GLN A 18 16.31 -0.27 4.02
N THR A 19 17.12 0.47 3.26
CA THR A 19 16.68 1.71 2.61
C THR A 19 15.82 1.36 1.39
N PHE A 20 14.69 2.06 1.23
CA PHE A 20 13.77 1.89 0.11
C PHE A 20 13.56 3.23 -0.61
N THR A 21 13.69 3.22 -1.93
CA THR A 21 13.73 4.39 -2.82
C THR A 21 12.97 4.12 -4.12
N GLN A 22 12.93 5.09 -5.03
CA GLN A 22 12.32 4.97 -6.36
C GLN A 22 12.98 3.87 -7.19
N ALA A 23 14.26 3.57 -6.96
CA ALA A 23 14.95 2.50 -7.68
C ALA A 23 14.35 1.13 -7.37
N ASP A 24 13.86 0.95 -6.14
CA ASP A 24 13.24 -0.29 -5.67
C ASP A 24 11.81 -0.48 -6.23
N LEU A 25 11.23 0.56 -6.84
CA LEU A 25 9.94 0.49 -7.52
C LEU A 25 10.04 0.01 -8.97
N LEU A 26 11.26 -0.10 -9.53
CA LEU A 26 11.45 -0.42 -10.95
C LEU A 26 11.37 -1.92 -11.22
N GLY A 27 10.85 -2.27 -12.41
CA GLY A 27 10.86 -3.64 -12.93
C GLY A 27 9.74 -4.55 -12.41
N LYS A 28 8.97 -4.11 -11.42
CA LYS A 28 7.82 -4.83 -10.87
C LYS A 28 6.60 -3.93 -10.70
N TRP A 29 5.42 -4.55 -10.65
CA TRP A 29 4.23 -3.87 -10.17
C TRP A 29 4.23 -3.81 -8.65
N HIS A 30 3.69 -2.74 -8.08
CA HIS A 30 3.52 -2.62 -6.63
C HIS A 30 2.09 -2.28 -6.28
N ILE A 31 1.49 -3.03 -5.36
CA ILE A 31 0.20 -2.71 -4.74
C ILE A 31 0.48 -2.11 -3.36
N VAL A 32 0.22 -0.81 -3.22
CA VAL A 32 0.48 -0.06 -1.99
C VAL A 32 -0.83 0.17 -1.24
N ALA A 33 -0.83 -0.16 0.05
CA ALA A 33 -1.85 0.26 1.00
C ALA A 33 -1.20 1.05 2.14
N ALA A 34 -1.89 2.10 2.61
CA ALA A 34 -1.48 2.86 3.78
C ALA A 34 -2.29 2.42 5.01
N GLY A 35 -1.65 2.36 6.18
CA GLY A 35 -2.32 1.98 7.42
C GLY A 35 -1.42 2.13 8.64
N TYR A 36 -1.83 1.59 9.78
CA TYR A 36 -1.00 1.54 10.98
C TYR A 36 -1.41 0.36 11.87
N THR A 37 -0.47 -0.18 12.65
CA THR A 37 -0.68 -1.45 13.37
C THR A 37 -1.70 -1.36 14.51
N HIS A 38 -1.93 -0.16 15.04
CA HIS A 38 -2.87 0.12 16.13
C HIS A 38 -4.29 0.44 15.65
N CYS A 39 -4.58 0.32 14.35
CA CYS A 39 -5.92 0.56 13.82
C CYS A 39 -6.86 -0.55 14.25
N ALA A 40 -8.01 -0.19 14.84
CA ALA A 40 -8.90 -1.14 15.48
C ALA A 40 -9.55 -2.14 14.51
N ASP A 41 -9.89 -1.71 13.28
CA ASP A 41 -10.75 -2.50 12.40
C ASP A 41 -10.26 -2.59 10.94
N ILE A 42 -10.05 -1.45 10.26
CA ILE A 42 -9.87 -1.48 8.80
C ILE A 42 -8.49 -1.98 8.34
N CYS A 43 -7.40 -1.72 9.08
CA CYS A 43 -6.07 -2.20 8.68
C CYS A 43 -5.95 -3.74 8.70
N PRO A 44 -6.41 -4.45 9.75
CA PRO A 44 -6.47 -5.91 9.71
C PRO A 44 -7.27 -6.45 8.52
N MET A 45 -8.40 -5.82 8.18
CA MET A 45 -9.21 -6.22 7.02
C MET A 45 -8.47 -6.00 5.69
N THR A 46 -7.77 -4.87 5.54
CA THR A 46 -6.96 -4.58 4.35
C THR A 46 -5.82 -5.59 4.19
N LEU A 47 -5.09 -5.91 5.26
CA LEU A 47 -4.00 -6.89 5.19
C LEU A 47 -4.51 -8.31 4.94
N LEU A 48 -5.66 -8.69 5.51
CA LEU A 48 -6.32 -9.95 5.14
C LEU A 48 -6.69 -9.96 3.67
N ALA A 49 -7.24 -8.87 3.14
CA ALA A 49 -7.59 -8.77 1.73
C ALA A 49 -6.35 -8.86 0.82
N LEU A 50 -5.26 -8.19 1.18
CA LEU A 50 -3.97 -8.27 0.46
C LEU A 50 -3.38 -9.69 0.52
N SER A 51 -3.43 -10.36 1.66
CA SER A 51 -3.02 -11.77 1.81
C SER A 51 -3.84 -12.70 0.90
N GLN A 52 -5.14 -12.46 0.69
CA GLN A 52 -5.89 -13.26 -0.29
C GLN A 52 -5.61 -12.86 -1.74
N PHE A 53 -5.41 -11.57 -2.01
CA PHE A 53 -4.98 -11.08 -3.32
C PHE A 53 -3.68 -11.75 -3.75
N GLN A 54 -2.73 -11.88 -2.83
CA GLN A 54 -1.51 -12.63 -3.06
C GLN A 54 -1.72 -14.10 -3.38
N ARG A 55 -2.67 -14.77 -2.72
CA ARG A 55 -3.03 -16.14 -3.09
C ARG A 55 -3.60 -16.23 -4.51
N TYR A 56 -4.28 -15.18 -5.01
CA TYR A 56 -4.70 -15.12 -6.41
C TYR A 56 -3.49 -14.92 -7.34
N LEU A 57 -2.54 -14.05 -6.98
CA LEU A 57 -1.29 -13.86 -7.73
C LEU A 57 -0.51 -15.17 -7.86
N ALA A 58 -0.28 -15.88 -6.75
CA ALA A 58 0.45 -17.15 -6.71
C ALA A 58 -0.22 -18.31 -7.47
N GLN A 59 -1.51 -18.16 -7.84
CA GLN A 59 -2.24 -19.12 -8.67
C GLN A 59 -2.32 -18.67 -10.14
N SER A 60 -1.67 -17.56 -10.49
CA SER A 60 -1.70 -16.92 -11.80
C SER A 60 -0.30 -16.83 -12.39
N GLU A 61 -0.19 -16.32 -13.61
CA GLU A 61 1.10 -16.04 -14.26
C GLU A 61 1.84 -14.81 -13.67
N PHE A 62 1.24 -14.11 -12.71
CA PHE A 62 1.75 -12.84 -12.16
C PHE A 62 2.48 -12.98 -10.80
N GLU A 63 2.74 -14.21 -10.33
CA GLU A 63 3.31 -14.48 -9.00
C GLU A 63 4.57 -13.66 -8.70
N ASP A 64 5.53 -13.63 -9.62
CA ASP A 64 6.83 -12.97 -9.43
C ASP A 64 6.84 -11.48 -9.86
N ASP A 65 5.74 -11.00 -10.43
CA ASP A 65 5.66 -9.68 -11.08
C ASP A 65 5.15 -8.58 -10.14
N VAL A 66 4.61 -8.93 -8.98
CA VAL A 66 3.88 -8.01 -8.09
C VAL A 66 4.40 -8.08 -6.67
N ASP A 67 4.86 -6.95 -6.14
CA ASP A 67 5.14 -6.79 -4.72
C ASP A 67 3.97 -6.07 -4.01
N ILE A 68 3.74 -6.41 -2.74
CA ILE A 68 2.73 -5.77 -1.89
C ILE A 68 3.46 -4.92 -0.85
N ILE A 69 3.06 -3.65 -0.77
CA ILE A 69 3.65 -2.67 0.13
C ILE A 69 2.60 -2.18 1.13
N PHE A 70 2.93 -2.26 2.41
CA PHE A 70 2.19 -1.63 3.49
C PHE A 70 2.98 -0.43 4.02
N TYR A 71 2.50 0.79 3.76
CA TYR A 71 3.11 2.02 4.28
C TYR A 71 2.48 2.42 5.61
N THR A 72 3.27 2.51 6.68
CA THR A 72 2.76 3.02 7.96
C THR A 72 2.57 4.53 7.92
N VAL A 73 1.37 4.97 8.30
CA VAL A 73 1.07 6.37 8.60
C VAL A 73 1.35 6.74 10.05
N ASP A 74 1.81 5.79 10.88
CA ASP A 74 2.16 6.06 12.28
C ASP A 74 3.52 5.49 12.71
N PRO A 75 4.61 6.02 12.13
CA PRO A 75 5.96 5.51 12.32
C PRO A 75 6.52 5.69 13.75
N ARG A 76 5.82 6.45 14.61
CA ARG A 76 6.16 6.61 16.03
C ARG A 76 5.81 5.35 16.84
N ARG A 77 4.67 4.72 16.53
CA ARG A 77 4.22 3.47 17.17
C ARG A 77 4.67 2.24 16.37
N ASP A 78 4.65 2.37 15.05
CA ASP A 78 5.03 1.31 14.12
C ASP A 78 6.55 1.32 13.91
N THR A 79 7.27 0.81 14.92
CA THR A 79 8.71 0.51 14.80
C THR A 79 8.94 -0.61 13.80
N ALA A 80 10.17 -0.74 13.29
CA ALA A 80 10.56 -1.80 12.36
C ALA A 80 10.22 -3.22 12.91
N GLN A 81 10.46 -3.44 14.20
CA GLN A 81 10.12 -4.70 14.87
C GLN A 81 8.60 -4.92 14.92
N VAL A 82 7.83 -3.91 15.29
CA VAL A 82 6.36 -3.99 15.35
C VAL A 82 5.77 -4.29 13.97
N LEU A 83 6.27 -3.63 12.92
CA LEU A 83 5.85 -3.92 11.55
C LEU A 83 6.22 -5.34 11.13
N THR A 84 7.42 -5.81 11.46
CA THR A 84 7.86 -7.18 11.17
C THR A 84 6.91 -8.21 11.79
N ASP A 85 6.63 -8.07 13.09
CA ASP A 85 5.78 -9.03 13.81
C ASP A 85 4.33 -8.97 13.32
N TYR A 86 3.83 -7.76 13.04
CA TYR A 86 2.47 -7.56 12.56
C TYR A 86 2.25 -8.14 11.16
N LEU A 87 3.15 -7.86 10.21
CA LEU A 87 3.02 -8.31 8.82
C LEU A 87 3.24 -9.83 8.70
N ALA A 88 4.15 -10.40 9.49
CA ALA A 88 4.40 -11.84 9.52
C ALA A 88 3.13 -12.67 9.86
N PHE A 89 2.18 -12.09 10.60
CA PHE A 89 0.90 -12.75 10.88
C PHE A 89 0.00 -12.88 9.64
N PHE A 90 0.08 -11.94 8.69
CA PHE A 90 -0.81 -11.89 7.52
C PHE A 90 -0.18 -12.52 6.27
N ALA A 91 1.03 -12.07 5.93
CA ALA A 91 1.77 -12.48 4.73
C ALA A 91 3.23 -11.99 4.86
N PRO A 92 4.21 -12.89 5.10
CA PRO A 92 5.60 -12.52 5.41
C PRO A 92 6.34 -11.80 4.28
N GLU A 93 5.92 -12.03 3.05
CA GLU A 93 6.29 -11.32 1.82
C GLU A 93 5.89 -9.84 1.72
N ILE A 94 4.99 -9.32 2.57
CA ILE A 94 4.57 -7.91 2.50
C ILE A 94 5.74 -7.02 2.94
N ILE A 95 6.05 -6.01 2.13
CA ILE A 95 7.06 -5.00 2.43
C ILE A 95 6.43 -3.92 3.30
N GLY A 96 6.86 -3.81 4.55
CA GLY A 96 6.41 -2.80 5.50
C GLY A 96 7.29 -1.56 5.44
N LEU A 97 6.80 -0.47 4.87
CA LEU A 97 7.55 0.79 4.75
C LEU A 97 7.20 1.77 5.85
N ARG A 98 8.23 2.45 6.37
CA ARG A 98 8.11 3.52 7.37
C ARG A 98 9.00 4.71 7.02
N GLN A 99 8.59 5.89 7.46
CA GLN A 99 9.42 7.09 7.32
C GLN A 99 10.66 7.02 8.22
N ILE A 100 11.74 7.65 7.76
CA ILE A 100 12.96 7.86 8.54
C ILE A 100 13.02 9.32 8.96
N GLU A 101 13.27 9.58 10.24
CA GLU A 101 13.42 10.94 10.75
C GLU A 101 14.58 11.66 10.05
N GLY A 102 14.33 12.87 9.55
CA GLY A 102 15.33 13.68 8.86
C GLY A 102 15.55 13.35 7.37
N LEU A 103 14.86 12.34 6.82
CA LEU A 103 14.88 12.03 5.38
C LEU A 103 13.55 12.40 4.70
N THR A 104 13.61 12.65 3.39
CA THR A 104 12.45 13.03 2.59
C THR A 104 11.53 11.82 2.37
N TYR A 105 10.38 11.78 3.02
CA TYR A 105 9.34 10.76 2.77
C TYR A 105 8.14 11.31 1.97
N SER A 106 8.02 12.64 1.91
CA SER A 106 6.84 13.32 1.35
C SER A 106 6.62 13.07 -0.14
N GLY A 107 7.68 12.77 -0.91
CA GLY A 107 7.54 12.42 -2.32
C GLY A 107 6.64 11.21 -2.52
N PHE A 108 6.86 10.15 -1.74
CA PHE A 108 6.03 8.95 -1.76
C PHE A 108 4.59 9.24 -1.35
N VAL A 109 4.41 9.88 -0.19
CA VAL A 109 3.09 10.17 0.39
C VAL A 109 2.25 11.06 -0.54
N ASN A 110 2.84 12.13 -1.07
CA ASN A 110 2.13 13.10 -1.91
C ASN A 110 1.81 12.52 -3.30
N SER A 111 2.77 11.82 -3.93
CA SER A 111 2.54 11.20 -5.24
C SER A 111 1.47 10.11 -5.20
N LEU A 112 1.31 9.44 -4.06
CA LEU A 112 0.29 8.40 -3.86
C LEU A 112 -1.01 8.91 -3.23
N ASN A 113 -1.13 10.22 -3.00
CA ASN A 113 -2.29 10.84 -2.34
C ASN A 113 -2.64 10.18 -0.98
N ILE A 114 -1.60 9.77 -0.24
CA ILE A 114 -1.76 9.19 1.11
C ILE A 114 -2.05 10.33 2.08
N ILE A 115 -3.24 10.30 2.68
CA ILE A 115 -3.68 11.29 3.67
C ILE A 115 -3.86 10.58 5.01
N ALA A 116 -3.27 11.14 6.06
CA ALA A 116 -3.41 10.68 7.43
C ALA A 116 -3.83 11.85 8.32
N ILE A 117 -4.91 11.68 9.07
CA ILE A 117 -5.48 12.66 10.00
C ILE A 117 -5.37 12.08 11.40
N TYR A 118 -4.65 12.77 12.28
CA TYR A 118 -4.47 12.35 13.67
C TYR A 118 -5.55 12.98 14.56
N GLU A 119 -6.34 12.13 15.21
CA GLU A 119 -7.41 12.54 16.11
C GLU A 119 -7.01 12.22 17.56
N TYR A 120 -6.70 13.26 18.33
CA TYR A 120 -6.27 13.13 19.71
C TYR A 120 -7.48 13.13 20.65
N ALA A 121 -7.57 12.15 21.55
CA ALA A 121 -8.55 12.16 22.62
C ALA A 121 -8.21 13.27 23.64
N ALA A 122 -9.23 13.94 24.18
CA ALA A 122 -9.04 15.11 25.03
C ALA A 122 -8.38 14.82 26.40
N THR A 123 -8.22 13.55 26.80
CA THR A 123 -7.86 13.20 28.19
C THR A 123 -6.65 12.28 28.34
N ASN A 124 -6.15 11.67 27.27
CA ASN A 124 -5.06 10.68 27.32
C ASN A 124 -4.18 10.85 26.07
N ASP A 125 -2.89 10.46 26.09
CA ASP A 125 -1.99 10.39 24.91
C ASP A 125 -2.44 9.35 23.85
N ASN A 126 -3.71 8.93 23.88
CA ASN A 126 -4.30 7.99 22.95
C ASN A 126 -4.88 8.76 21.75
N TYR A 127 -4.46 8.39 20.55
CA TYR A 127 -4.95 8.97 19.30
C TYR A 127 -5.27 7.89 18.27
N SER A 128 -6.33 8.13 17.50
CA SER A 128 -6.64 7.40 16.27
C SER A 128 -6.03 8.12 15.08
N VAL A 129 -5.76 7.36 14.02
CA VAL A 129 -5.40 7.93 12.73
C VAL A 129 -6.45 7.52 11.73
N SER A 130 -7.14 8.51 11.16
CA SER A 130 -8.06 8.34 10.03
C SER A 130 -7.23 8.45 8.74
N HIS A 131 -7.24 7.42 7.89
CA HIS A 131 -6.55 7.44 6.60
C HIS A 131 -7.46 6.94 5.48
N SER A 132 -7.18 7.36 4.24
CA SER A 132 -7.90 6.85 3.08
C SER A 132 -7.70 5.33 2.95
N VAL A 133 -8.77 4.61 2.65
CA VAL A 133 -8.73 3.18 2.34
C VAL A 133 -8.70 3.09 0.82
N ALA A 134 -7.50 2.98 0.25
CA ALA A 134 -7.31 2.84 -1.19
C ALA A 134 -6.10 1.94 -1.45
N PHE A 135 -6.08 1.31 -2.62
CA PHE A 135 -4.94 0.57 -3.13
C PHE A 135 -4.32 1.35 -4.28
N MET A 136 -3.07 1.79 -4.12
CA MET A 136 -2.35 2.48 -5.18
C MET A 136 -1.55 1.45 -5.97
N VAL A 137 -1.67 1.51 -7.30
CA VAL A 137 -1.01 0.58 -8.23
C VAL A 137 0.13 1.31 -8.91
N ILE A 138 1.36 0.89 -8.64
CA ILE A 138 2.57 1.42 -9.26
C ILE A 138 3.01 0.45 -10.36
N ASN A 139 3.30 0.99 -11.54
CA ASN A 139 3.75 0.19 -12.69
C ASN A 139 5.27 -0.07 -12.67
N PRO A 140 5.80 -0.95 -13.53
CA PRO A 140 7.23 -1.28 -13.59
C PRO A 140 8.18 -0.12 -13.96
N GLU A 141 7.65 1.04 -14.34
CA GLU A 141 8.43 2.27 -14.58
C GLU A 141 8.52 3.15 -13.32
N GLY A 142 8.00 2.68 -12.18
CA GLY A 142 7.99 3.44 -10.92
C GLY A 142 6.99 4.59 -10.92
N GLN A 143 5.90 4.46 -11.68
CA GLN A 143 4.85 5.50 -11.81
C GLN A 143 3.53 5.01 -11.24
N LEU A 144 2.78 5.91 -10.60
CA LEU A 144 1.42 5.64 -10.16
C LEU A 144 0.51 5.48 -11.38
N GLN A 145 0.01 4.26 -11.58
CA GLN A 145 -0.84 3.88 -12.69
C GLN A 145 -2.32 4.02 -12.38
N ALA A 146 -2.73 3.69 -11.14
CA ALA A 146 -4.13 3.76 -10.71
C ALA A 146 -4.25 3.88 -9.19
N ILE A 147 -5.38 4.42 -8.74
CA ILE A 147 -5.85 4.35 -7.35
C ILE A 147 -7.17 3.60 -7.38
N LEU A 148 -7.23 2.49 -6.65
CA LEU A 148 -8.41 1.64 -6.53
C LEU A 148 -9.06 1.90 -5.18
N GLU A 149 -10.28 2.42 -5.21
CA GLU A 149 -11.09 2.64 -4.01
C GLU A 149 -11.97 1.40 -3.77
N PRO A 150 -12.06 0.91 -2.53
CA PRO A 150 -12.92 -0.20 -2.20
C PRO A 150 -14.39 0.17 -2.36
N GLU A 151 -15.20 -0.81 -2.75
CA GLU A 151 -16.63 -0.60 -2.93
C GLU A 151 -17.29 -0.25 -1.59
N THR A 152 -18.23 0.68 -1.62
CA THR A 152 -19.09 0.96 -0.48
C THR A 152 -20.48 0.41 -0.77
N ASN A 153 -20.98 -0.48 0.09
CA ASN A 153 -22.31 -1.05 -0.09
C ASN A 153 -23.41 0.00 0.18
N HIS A 154 -24.68 -0.37 -0.06
CA HIS A 154 -25.82 0.55 0.13
C HIS A 154 -25.95 1.09 1.58
N PHE A 155 -25.36 0.41 2.56
CA PHE A 155 -25.36 0.80 3.97
C PHE A 155 -24.18 1.70 4.35
N GLY A 156 -23.30 2.04 3.40
CA GLY A 156 -22.11 2.84 3.68
C GLY A 156 -20.92 2.02 4.19
N GLU A 157 -20.98 0.68 4.15
CA GLU A 157 -19.89 -0.18 4.62
C GLU A 157 -18.89 -0.46 3.51
N VAL A 158 -17.60 -0.29 3.83
CA VAL A 158 -16.48 -0.56 2.91
C VAL A 158 -16.30 -2.06 2.75
N THR A 159 -16.28 -2.53 1.50
CA THR A 159 -16.06 -3.93 1.14
C THR A 159 -14.70 -4.09 0.47
N LEU A 160 -13.79 -4.80 1.13
CA LEU A 160 -12.45 -5.10 0.64
C LEU A 160 -12.45 -6.47 -0.06
N SER A 161 -12.80 -6.49 -1.35
CA SER A 161 -12.85 -7.72 -2.15
C SER A 161 -11.51 -7.98 -2.84
N SER A 162 -10.73 -8.93 -2.33
CA SER A 162 -9.47 -9.38 -2.96
C SER A 162 -9.66 -9.86 -4.39
N LYS A 163 -10.83 -10.43 -4.70
CA LYS A 163 -11.17 -10.87 -6.05
C LYS A 163 -11.31 -9.67 -6.99
N PHE A 164 -12.04 -8.63 -6.59
CA PHE A 164 -12.18 -7.44 -7.43
C PHE A 164 -10.86 -6.71 -7.58
N LEU A 165 -10.07 -6.59 -6.51
CA LEU A 165 -8.71 -6.07 -6.59
C LEU A 165 -7.86 -6.82 -7.63
N PHE A 166 -7.96 -8.15 -7.68
CA PHE A 166 -7.27 -8.97 -8.68
C PHE A 166 -7.78 -8.75 -10.11
N GLU A 167 -9.10 -8.67 -10.31
CA GLU A 167 -9.69 -8.41 -11.63
C GLU A 167 -9.37 -6.99 -12.14
N ASP A 168 -9.37 -6.00 -11.26
CA ASP A 168 -9.01 -4.61 -11.59
C ASP A 168 -7.52 -4.51 -11.92
N PHE A 169 -6.66 -5.16 -11.14
CA PHE A 169 -5.23 -5.24 -11.42
C PHE A 169 -4.95 -5.80 -12.83
N LYS A 170 -5.62 -6.89 -13.21
CA LYS A 170 -5.47 -7.47 -14.56
C LYS A 170 -5.86 -6.49 -15.66
N GLN A 171 -6.95 -5.76 -15.49
CA GLN A 171 -7.40 -4.75 -16.46
C GLN A 171 -6.41 -3.58 -16.57
N ILE A 172 -5.88 -3.12 -15.44
CA ILE A 172 -4.86 -2.06 -15.41
C ILE A 172 -3.59 -2.51 -16.14
N ARG A 173 -3.13 -3.73 -15.87
CA ARG A 173 -1.95 -4.31 -16.52
C ARG A 173 -2.16 -4.45 -18.02
N GLN A 174 -3.30 -4.99 -18.44
CA GLN A 174 -3.63 -5.11 -19.87
C GLN A 174 -3.63 -3.75 -20.57
N TYR A 175 -4.24 -2.73 -19.94
CA TYR A 175 -4.22 -1.36 -20.46
C TYR A 175 -2.79 -0.80 -20.59
N TYR A 176 -1.94 -1.05 -19.59
CA TYR A 176 -0.52 -0.65 -19.62
C TYR A 176 0.24 -1.33 -20.76
N ASP A 177 0.05 -2.65 -20.94
CA ASP A 177 0.72 -3.42 -21.98
C ASP A 177 0.26 -2.97 -23.39
N ASP A 178 -1.05 -2.79 -23.58
CA ASP A 178 -1.63 -2.26 -24.83
C ASP A 178 -1.04 -0.88 -25.19
N ALA A 179 -0.93 0.02 -24.20
CA ALA A 179 -0.37 1.36 -24.40
C ALA A 179 1.14 1.34 -24.74
N LYS A 180 1.85 0.29 -24.33
CA LYS A 180 3.28 0.06 -24.63
C LYS A 180 3.50 -0.78 -25.90
N GLY A 181 2.43 -1.29 -26.52
CA GLY A 181 2.51 -2.19 -27.66
C GLY A 181 3.15 -3.54 -27.30
N ARG A 182 2.92 -4.02 -26.08
CA ARG A 182 3.41 -5.30 -25.55
C ARG A 182 2.36 -6.40 -25.68
#